data_AF-A0A6A6PC85-F1
#
_entry.id   AF-A0A6A6PC85-F1
#
_cell.length_a   1.000
_cell.length_b   1.000
_cell.length_c   1.000
_cell.angle_alpha   90.00
_cell.angle_beta   90.00
_cell.angle_gamma   90.00
#
_symmetry.space_group_name_H-M   'P 1'
#
loop_
_entity.id
_entity.type
_entity.pdbx_description
1 polymer ?
#
loop_
_entity_poly.entity_id
_entity_poly.type
_entity_poly.pdbx_seq_one_letter_code
_entity_poly.pdbx_strand_id
1 'polypeptide(L)'
;QCDGKRPVCSPCERRREDCLYEADNGLTRTQTLKRKAEALTETNQGLKAVVTTLRSGSDVEAVEILRRIRQTEDVDTAVDFIAQASLLMPQNRPR
;
A
#
# COMPACT_ATOMS: atom_id res chain seq x y z
N GLN A 1 25.84 12.19 -1.31
CA GLN A 1 24.87 11.50 -2.20
C GLN A 1 25.55 10.27 -2.77
N CYS A 2 24.91 9.09 -2.73
CA CYS A 2 25.46 7.85 -3.29
C CYS A 2 25.34 7.87 -4.82
N ASP A 3 26.40 7.47 -5.53
CA ASP A 3 26.48 7.47 -7.00
C ASP A 3 26.13 6.11 -7.64
N GLY A 4 25.94 5.06 -6.82
CA GLY A 4 25.44 3.76 -7.26
C GLY A 4 26.42 2.88 -8.04
N LYS A 5 27.70 3.26 -8.15
CA LYS A 5 28.73 2.41 -8.79
C LYS A 5 28.93 1.10 -8.02
N ARG A 6 29.13 -0.01 -8.74
CA ARG A 6 29.42 -1.34 -8.17
C ARG A 6 30.87 -1.74 -8.52
N PRO A 7 31.57 -2.49 -7.65
CA PRO A 7 31.12 -3.06 -6.37
C PRO A 7 31.09 -2.06 -5.21
N VAL A 8 31.70 -0.88 -5.34
CA VAL A 8 31.79 0.15 -4.29
C VAL A 8 31.39 1.52 -4.84
N CYS A 9 30.56 2.26 -4.09
CA CYS A 9 30.14 3.61 -4.44
C CYS A 9 31.29 4.63 -4.28
N SER A 10 31.46 5.64 -5.15
CA SER A 10 32.59 6.60 -5.04
C SER A 10 32.63 7.36 -3.70
N PRO A 11 31.48 7.66 -3.04
CA PRO A 11 31.50 8.16 -1.67
C PRO A 11 32.02 7.17 -0.63
N CYS A 12 31.68 5.89 -0.76
CA CYS A 12 32.06 4.81 0.14
C CYS A 12 33.55 4.49 0.02
N GLU A 13 34.04 4.45 -1.23
CA GLU A 13 35.46 4.29 -1.56
C GLU A 13 36.31 5.42 -0.95
N ARG A 14 35.87 6.68 -1.09
CA ARG A 14 36.57 7.82 -0.50
C ARG A 14 36.62 7.79 1.02
N ARG A 15 35.61 7.21 1.67
CA ARG A 15 35.52 7.10 3.13
C ARG A 15 36.19 5.83 3.66
N ARG A 16 36.56 4.89 2.78
CA ARG A 16 37.08 3.55 3.13
C ARG A 16 36.12 2.81 4.08
N GLU A 17 34.83 3.01 3.90
CA GLU A 17 33.77 2.33 4.65
C GLU A 17 33.24 1.16 3.83
N ASP A 18 32.79 0.10 4.53
CA ASP A 18 32.19 -1.06 3.87
C ASP A 18 30.92 -0.65 3.12
N CYS A 19 30.95 -0.85 1.80
CA CYS A 19 29.84 -0.53 0.91
C CYS A 19 28.85 -1.69 0.88
N LEU A 20 28.06 -1.79 1.94
CA LEU A 20 27.03 -2.81 2.08
C LEU A 20 25.82 -2.43 1.23
N TYR A 21 25.66 -3.12 0.10
CA TYR A 21 24.37 -3.19 -0.57
C TYR A 21 23.56 -4.30 0.11
N GLU A 22 22.61 -3.93 0.96
CA GLU A 22 21.52 -4.83 1.34
C GLU A 22 20.71 -5.16 0.08
N ALA A 23 21.18 -6.16 -0.64
CA ALA A 23 20.58 -6.67 -1.85
C ALA A 23 20.27 -8.15 -1.64
N ASP A 24 19.33 -8.43 -0.74
CA ASP A 24 18.34 -9.42 -1.12
C ASP A 24 17.39 -8.73 -2.10
N ASN A 25 17.32 -9.27 -3.31
CA ASN A 25 16.37 -8.93 -4.38
C ASN A 25 16.76 -7.86 -5.41
N GLY A 26 18.03 -7.71 -5.82
CA GLY A 26 18.41 -7.05 -7.10
C GLY A 26 17.96 -5.59 -7.34
N LEU A 27 17.31 -4.95 -6.37
CA LEU A 27 16.74 -3.61 -6.43
C LEU A 27 17.63 -2.65 -5.64
N THR A 28 17.76 -1.42 -6.14
CA THR A 28 18.42 -0.35 -5.40
C THR A 28 17.60 0.04 -4.17
N ARG A 29 18.25 0.55 -3.11
CA ARG A 29 17.58 1.06 -1.91
C ARG A 29 16.44 2.04 -2.23
N THR A 30 16.64 2.89 -3.23
CA THR A 30 15.62 3.85 -3.71
C THR A 30 14.40 3.14 -4.30
N GLN A 31 14.60 2.08 -5.08
CA GLN A 31 13.50 1.27 -5.64
C GLN A 31 12.73 0.53 -4.54
N THR A 32 13.41 -0.03 -3.54
CA THR A 32 12.77 -0.67 -2.38
C THR A 32 11.92 0.33 -1.59
N LEU A 33 12.45 1.52 -1.31
CA LEU A 33 11.70 2.58 -0.63
C LEU A 33 10.51 3.05 -1.47
N LYS A 34 10.67 3.20 -2.79
CA LYS A 34 9.58 3.57 -3.69
C LYS A 34 8.46 2.54 -3.66
N ARG A 35 8.79 1.24 -3.76
CA ARG A 35 7.78 0.17 -3.67
C ARG A 35 7.04 0.16 -2.34
N LYS A 36 7.76 0.35 -1.22
CA LYS A 36 7.12 0.46 0.10
C LYS A 36 6.18 1.67 0.17
N ALA A 37 6.59 2.80 -0.38
CA ALA A 37 5.77 4.02 -0.41
C ALA A 37 4.52 3.83 -1.30
N GLU A 38 4.67 3.18 -2.44
CA GLU A 38 3.56 2.84 -3.35
C GLU A 38 2.55 1.93 -2.64
N ALA A 39 3.02 0.83 -2.02
CA ALA A 39 2.16 -0.09 -1.27
C ALA A 39 1.41 0.61 -0.11
N LEU A 40 2.11 1.41 0.71
CA LEU A 40 1.48 2.18 1.77
C LEU A 40 0.46 3.19 1.24
N THR A 41 0.72 3.78 0.08
CA THR A 41 -0.19 4.75 -0.55
C THR A 41 -1.46 4.05 -1.02
N GLU A 42 -1.33 2.88 -1.63
CA GLU A 42 -2.45 2.05 -2.10
C GLU A 42 -3.35 1.62 -0.94
N THR A 43 -2.76 1.05 0.12
CA THR A 43 -3.50 0.69 1.35
C THR A 43 -4.21 1.91 1.95
N ASN A 44 -3.54 3.07 2.01
CA ASN A 44 -4.14 4.30 2.55
C ASN A 44 -5.33 4.79 1.72
N GLN A 45 -5.23 4.68 0.39
CA GLN A 45 -6.33 5.02 -0.52
C GLN A 45 -7.51 4.06 -0.33
N GLY A 46 -7.26 2.76 -0.20
CA GLY A 46 -8.29 1.76 0.10
C GLY A 46 -9.02 2.06 1.41
N LEU A 47 -8.28 2.31 2.49
CA LEU A 47 -8.85 2.67 3.80
C LEU A 47 -9.72 3.92 3.72
N LYS A 48 -9.25 4.96 3.02
CA LYS A 48 -10.03 6.19 2.80
C LYS A 48 -11.31 5.93 2.01
N ALA A 49 -11.27 5.05 1.02
CA ALA A 49 -12.45 4.66 0.25
C ALA A 49 -13.47 3.96 1.16
N VAL A 50 -13.04 2.98 1.95
CA VAL A 50 -13.91 2.28 2.92
C VAL A 50 -14.57 3.27 3.88
N VAL A 51 -13.79 4.17 4.49
CA VAL A 51 -14.34 5.19 5.42
C VAL A 51 -15.31 6.14 4.70
N THR A 52 -15.03 6.49 3.45
CA THR A 52 -15.93 7.33 2.64
C THR A 52 -17.26 6.62 2.41
N THR A 53 -17.23 5.36 2.03
CA THR A 53 -18.44 4.54 1.83
C THR A 53 -19.22 4.39 3.13
N LEU A 54 -18.56 4.16 4.26
CA LEU A 54 -19.22 4.11 5.57
C LEU A 54 -19.90 5.45 5.92
N ARG A 55 -19.29 6.58 5.55
CA ARG A 55 -19.83 7.92 5.87
C ARG A 55 -20.98 8.34 4.96
N SER A 56 -20.97 7.93 3.68
CA SER A 56 -21.96 8.36 2.69
C SER A 56 -23.00 7.32 2.32
N GLY A 57 -22.76 6.05 2.66
CA GLY A 57 -23.67 4.94 2.40
C GLY A 57 -24.82 4.87 3.39
N SER A 58 -25.75 3.97 3.11
CA SER A 58 -26.82 3.59 4.04
C SER A 58 -26.30 2.76 5.22
N ASP A 59 -27.06 2.72 6.32
CA ASP A 59 -26.74 1.87 7.47
C ASP A 59 -26.59 0.39 7.08
N VAL A 60 -27.37 -0.07 6.09
CA VAL A 60 -27.30 -1.45 5.57
C VAL A 60 -25.93 -1.71 4.93
N GLU A 61 -25.46 -0.79 4.09
CA GLU A 61 -24.13 -0.89 3.47
C GLU A 61 -23.02 -0.82 4.53
N ALA A 62 -23.16 0.07 5.52
CA ALA A 62 -22.19 0.22 6.59
C ALA A 62 -22.08 -1.06 7.45
N VAL A 63 -23.21 -1.68 7.78
CA VAL A 63 -23.25 -2.94 8.53
C VAL A 63 -22.63 -4.08 7.74
N GLU A 64 -22.88 -4.18 6.43
CA GLU A 64 -22.29 -5.23 5.60
C GLU A 64 -20.78 -5.05 5.44
N ILE A 65 -20.30 -3.82 5.26
CA ILE A 65 -18.86 -3.51 5.26
C ILE A 65 -18.23 -3.92 6.59
N LEU A 66 -18.84 -3.55 7.72
CA LEU A 66 -18.34 -3.92 9.04
C LEU A 66 -18.34 -5.44 9.26
N ARG A 67 -19.37 -6.14 8.77
CA ARG A 67 -19.47 -7.61 8.84
C ARG A 67 -18.31 -8.27 8.11
N ARG A 68 -17.94 -7.77 6.93
CA ARG A 68 -16.81 -8.28 6.13
C ARG A 68 -15.47 -8.01 6.81
N ILE A 69 -15.27 -6.82 7.38
CA ILE A 69 -14.07 -6.51 8.16
C ILE A 69 -13.91 -7.47 9.35
N ARG A 70 -15.00 -7.85 10.01
CA ARG A 70 -14.96 -8.81 11.13
C ARG A 70 -14.70 -10.26 10.73
N GLN A 71 -14.92 -10.61 9.46
CA GLN A 71 -14.75 -11.98 8.94
C GLN A 71 -13.39 -12.24 8.33
N THR A 72 -12.62 -11.18 8.10
CA THR A 72 -11.28 -11.24 7.54
C THR A 72 -10.27 -11.27 8.68
N GLU A 73 -9.18 -12.01 8.47
CA GLU A 73 -8.12 -12.18 9.48
C GLU A 73 -7.26 -10.92 9.62
N ASP A 74 -7.22 -10.12 8.55
CA ASP A 74 -6.44 -8.89 8.45
C ASP A 74 -7.23 -7.78 7.74
N VAL A 75 -6.95 -6.54 8.14
CA VAL A 75 -7.64 -5.33 7.67
C VAL A 75 -7.27 -4.99 6.23
N ASP A 76 -6.03 -5.21 5.81
CA ASP A 76 -5.60 -4.91 4.44
C ASP A 76 -6.34 -5.84 3.46
N THR A 77 -6.47 -7.12 3.82
CA THR A 77 -7.27 -8.09 3.06
C THR A 77 -8.75 -7.67 2.96
N ALA A 78 -9.30 -7.14 4.05
CA ALA A 78 -10.67 -6.62 4.07
C ALA A 78 -10.84 -5.43 3.11
N VAL A 79 -9.90 -4.49 3.17
CA VAL A 79 -9.90 -3.25 2.39
C VAL A 79 -9.82 -3.56 0.90
N ASP A 80 -8.93 -4.47 0.49
CA ASP A 80 -8.80 -4.89 -0.91
C ASP A 80 -10.10 -5.49 -1.44
N PHE A 81 -10.72 -6.37 -0.66
CA PHE A 81 -11.98 -7.02 -1.03
C PHE A 81 -13.14 -6.01 -1.13
N ILE A 82 -13.24 -5.08 -0.18
CA ILE A 82 -14.30 -4.05 -0.17
C ILE A 82 -14.10 -3.05 -1.32
N ALA A 83 -12.85 -2.66 -1.60
CA ALA A 83 -12.51 -1.78 -2.72
C ALA A 83 -12.87 -2.43 -4.06
N GLN A 84 -12.53 -3.71 -4.26
CA GLN A 84 -12.90 -4.48 -5.46
C GLN A 84 -14.41 -4.67 -5.58
N ALA A 85 -15.11 -4.95 -4.48
CA ALA A 85 -16.57 -5.09 -4.49
C ALA A 85 -17.28 -3.77 -4.84
N SER A 86 -16.75 -2.63 -4.38
CA SER A 86 -17.29 -1.29 -4.69
C SER A 86 -17.14 -0.91 -6.17
N LEU A 87 -16.16 -1.50 -6.88
CA LEU A 87 -15.98 -1.37 -8.32
C LEU A 87 -16.97 -2.23 -9.13
N LEU A 88 -17.49 -3.31 -8.55
CA LEU A 88 -18.33 -4.30 -9.23
C LEU A 88 -19.83 -4.12 -9.00
N MET A 89 -20.24 -3.29 -8.02
CA MET A 89 -21.65 -2.99 -7.81
C MET A 89 -22.06 -1.74 -8.60
N PRO A 90 -23.06 -1.83 -9.50
CA PRO A 90 -23.61 -0.65 -10.14
C PRO A 90 -24.22 0.23 -9.04
N GLN A 91 -23.71 1.45 -8.92
CA GLN A 91 -24.24 2.46 -8.01
C GLN A 91 -25.64 2.87 -8.45
N ASN A 92 -26.64 2.05 -8.08
CA ASN A 92 -28.03 2.39 -8.25
C ASN A 92 -28.41 3.33 -7.10
N ARG A 93 -28.13 4.63 -7.27
CA ARG A 93 -28.62 5.68 -6.37
C ARG A 93 -29.97 6.19 -6.89
N PRO A 94 -31.12 5.76 -6.36
CA PRO A 94 -32.35 6.52 -6.55
C PRO A 94 -32.29 7.80 -5.70
N ARG A 95 -32.84 8.87 -6.28
CA ARG A 95 -32.84 10.24 -5.79
C ARG A 95 -33.96 10.49 -4.79
#